data_AF-A0A327KJM2-F1
#
_entry.id   AF-A0A327KJM2-F1
#
_cell.length_a   1.000
_cell.length_b   1.000
_cell.length_c   1.000
_cell.angle_alpha   90.00
_cell.angle_beta   90.00
_cell.angle_gamma   90.00
#
_symmetry.space_group_name_H-M   'P 1'
#
loop_
_entity.id
_entity.type
_entity.pdbx_description
1 polymer ?
#
loop_
_entity_poly.entity_id
_entity_poly.type
_entity_poly.pdbx_seq_one_letter_code
_entity_poly.pdbx_strand_id
1 'polypeptide(L)'
;MLRSIAVLVALAVALPVLWLGSAIAYESWHTYTHRFRLIIEVDDHGVSKSASSVIQVTVVEKSDWVPQTGGVYRFVRGEAVFLDLGDGRNVIALLGLGPTAERDIDNLAALAFGRDRPFWQREAPLWRGRVGLPLIPTLVTFTDLNDPKSARVLRPSDFEGVFGPGVRFKSAEIEMVPSGIWPFGTIGWPRLLAGEPVTRGIEAKLPWWNKAGRPTSEAHRAMRAGDPFGASIDPELVFRRR
;
A
#
# COMPACT_ATOMS: atom_id res chain seq x y z
N MET A 1 -12.70 57.88 -10.52
CA MET A 1 -12.94 56.72 -11.43
C MET A 1 -11.76 55.76 -11.49
N LEU A 2 -10.54 56.18 -11.84
CA LEU A 2 -9.37 55.29 -11.97
C LEU A 2 -9.03 54.47 -10.70
N ARG A 3 -9.11 55.09 -9.52
CA ARG A 3 -8.87 54.42 -8.22
C ARG A 3 -9.89 53.32 -7.90
N SER A 4 -11.16 53.54 -8.24
CA SER A 4 -12.23 52.56 -8.01
C SER A 4 -12.08 51.35 -8.94
N ILE A 5 -11.67 51.58 -10.19
CA ILE A 5 -11.39 50.50 -11.15
C ILE A 5 -10.17 49.68 -10.67
N ALA A 6 -9.09 50.34 -10.23
CA ALA A 6 -7.92 49.65 -9.70
C ALA A 6 -8.24 48.78 -8.47
N VAL A 7 -9.09 49.26 -7.57
CA VAL A 7 -9.56 48.48 -6.41
C VAL A 7 -10.40 47.28 -6.85
N LEU A 8 -11.31 47.43 -7.81
CA LEU A 8 -12.11 46.32 -8.33
C LEU A 8 -11.26 45.25 -9.03
N VAL A 9 -10.26 45.66 -9.81
CA VAL A 9 -9.31 44.73 -10.44
C VAL A 9 -8.47 44.01 -9.39
N ALA A 10 -7.98 44.73 -8.38
CA ALA A 10 -7.22 44.13 -7.28
C ALA A 10 -8.07 43.10 -6.50
N LEU A 11 -9.34 43.40 -6.22
CA LEU A 11 -10.26 42.45 -5.56
C LEU A 11 -10.58 41.24 -6.44
N ALA A 12 -10.78 41.45 -7.75
CA ALA A 12 -11.05 40.38 -8.70
C ALA A 12 -9.87 39.39 -8.82
N VAL A 13 -8.65 39.81 -8.52
CA VAL A 13 -7.46 38.93 -8.47
C VAL A 13 -7.24 38.36 -7.06
N ALA A 14 -7.36 39.19 -6.02
CA ALA A 14 -7.08 38.79 -4.65
C ALA A 14 -8.07 37.73 -4.13
N LEU A 15 -9.36 37.84 -4.46
CA LEU A 15 -10.37 36.91 -3.97
C LEU A 15 -10.17 35.48 -4.50
N PRO A 16 -9.95 35.23 -5.80
CA PRO A 16 -9.60 33.90 -6.30
C PRO A 16 -8.30 33.35 -5.71
N VAL A 17 -7.28 34.20 -5.51
CA VAL A 17 -6.00 33.77 -4.93
C VAL A 17 -6.16 33.35 -3.47
N LEU A 18 -6.89 34.13 -2.66
CA LEU A 18 -7.20 33.78 -1.27
C LEU A 18 -8.07 32.52 -1.19
N TRP A 19 -9.07 32.39 -2.07
CA TRP A 19 -9.93 31.23 -2.14
C TRP A 19 -9.14 29.96 -2.49
N LEU A 20 -8.30 30.00 -3.54
CA LEU A 20 -7.45 28.87 -3.92
C LEU A 20 -6.38 28.58 -2.86
N GLY A 21 -5.76 29.61 -2.29
CA GLY A 21 -4.80 29.48 -1.19
C GLY A 21 -5.41 28.82 0.04
N SER A 22 -6.66 29.16 0.37
CA SER A 22 -7.39 28.54 1.48
C SER A 22 -7.67 27.06 1.24
N ALA A 23 -7.95 26.66 0.00
CA ALA A 23 -8.15 25.26 -0.37
C ALA A 23 -6.85 24.45 -0.25
N ILE A 24 -5.73 25.01 -0.71
CA ILE A 24 -4.40 24.37 -0.58
C ILE A 24 -4.02 24.23 0.91
N ALA A 25 -4.24 25.28 1.71
CA ALA A 25 -4.00 25.23 3.15
C ALA A 25 -4.87 24.18 3.84
N TYR A 26 -6.15 24.09 3.46
CA TYR A 26 -7.06 23.06 3.96
C TYR A 26 -6.58 21.65 3.63
N GLU A 27 -6.23 21.38 2.37
CA GLU A 27 -5.71 20.07 1.93
C GLU A 27 -4.45 19.68 2.73
N SER A 28 -3.55 20.63 2.93
CA SER A 28 -2.34 20.44 3.72
C SER A 28 -2.62 20.08 5.17
N TRP A 29 -3.65 20.68 5.80
CA TRP A 29 -4.04 20.37 7.17
C TRP A 29 -4.82 19.06 7.31
N HIS A 30 -5.53 18.64 6.25
CA HIS A 30 -6.32 17.41 6.23
C HIS A 30 -5.64 16.27 5.46
N THR A 31 -4.30 16.29 5.46
CA THR A 31 -3.48 15.19 4.97
C THR A 31 -3.01 14.35 6.16
N TYR A 32 -3.47 13.11 6.21
CA TYR A 32 -3.15 12.16 7.27
C TYR A 32 -2.29 11.02 6.75
N THR A 33 -1.07 10.90 7.26
CA THR A 33 -0.11 9.88 6.84
C THR A 33 0.22 8.94 8.00
N HIS A 34 0.03 7.64 7.77
CA HIS A 34 0.48 6.60 8.68
C HIS A 34 1.29 5.56 7.93
N ARG A 35 2.16 4.85 8.68
CA ARG A 35 2.95 3.74 8.16
C ARG A 35 2.76 2.52 9.04
N PHE A 36 2.73 1.37 8.41
CA PHE A 36 2.76 0.09 9.10
C PHE A 36 3.74 -0.85 8.42
N ARG A 37 4.41 -1.67 9.21
CA ARG A 37 5.20 -2.79 8.75
C ARG A 37 4.30 -4.02 8.67
N LEU A 38 4.09 -4.54 7.47
CA LEU A 38 3.46 -5.82 7.23
C LEU A 38 4.51 -6.92 7.42
N ILE A 39 4.21 -7.90 8.27
CA ILE A 39 5.11 -9.00 8.65
C ILE A 39 4.40 -10.31 8.28
N ILE A 40 5.10 -11.17 7.54
CA ILE A 40 4.62 -12.50 7.16
C ILE A 40 5.57 -13.53 7.74
N GLU A 41 5.02 -14.51 8.44
CA GLU A 41 5.76 -15.64 9.01
C GLU A 41 5.28 -16.97 8.42
N VAL A 42 6.24 -17.80 8.03
CA VAL A 42 6.02 -19.15 7.53
C VAL A 42 6.92 -20.09 8.33
N ASP A 43 6.37 -21.22 8.75
CA ASP A 43 7.10 -22.30 9.40
C ASP A 43 7.53 -23.30 8.31
N ASP A 44 8.83 -23.54 8.22
CA ASP A 44 9.46 -24.49 7.30
C ASP A 44 10.17 -25.56 8.13
N HIS A 45 9.49 -26.69 8.35
CA HIS A 45 9.99 -27.82 9.13
C HIS A 45 10.40 -27.44 10.57
N GLY A 46 9.60 -26.59 11.22
CA GLY A 46 9.87 -26.08 12.57
C GLY A 46 10.79 -24.85 12.60
N VAL A 47 11.34 -24.43 11.46
CA VAL A 47 12.13 -23.19 11.34
C VAL A 47 11.21 -22.05 10.89
N SER A 48 11.02 -21.06 11.76
CA SER A 48 10.21 -19.88 11.46
C SER A 48 10.99 -18.92 10.55
N LYS A 49 10.58 -18.80 9.29
CA LYS A 49 11.08 -17.81 8.33
C LYS A 49 10.13 -16.61 8.28
N SER A 50 10.68 -15.40 8.25
CA SER A 50 9.88 -14.17 8.24
C SER A 50 10.39 -13.15 7.24
N ALA A 51 9.48 -12.36 6.68
CA ALA A 51 9.79 -11.21 5.86
C ALA A 51 8.84 -10.06 6.20
N SER A 52 9.28 -8.84 5.93
CA SER A 52 8.46 -7.66 6.17
C SER A 52 8.63 -6.55 5.13
N SER A 53 7.62 -5.69 5.05
CA SER A 53 7.60 -4.51 4.18
C SER A 53 6.89 -3.36 4.90
N VAL A 54 7.47 -2.16 4.86
CA VAL A 54 6.88 -0.94 5.39
C VAL A 54 6.06 -0.28 4.30
N ILE A 55 4.76 -0.13 4.58
CA ILE A 55 3.76 0.45 3.69
C ILE A 55 3.28 1.77 4.31
N GLN A 56 3.17 2.80 3.48
CA GLN A 56 2.62 4.10 3.83
C GLN A 56 1.24 4.26 3.20
N VAL A 57 0.30 4.73 3.99
CA VAL A 57 -1.02 5.17 3.51
C VAL A 57 -1.18 6.64 3.84
N THR A 58 -1.52 7.43 2.83
CA THR A 58 -1.78 8.86 2.93
C THR A 58 -3.20 9.12 2.51
N VAL A 59 -3.98 9.71 3.41
CA VAL A 59 -5.37 10.09 3.16
C VAL A 59 -5.45 11.60 3.09
N VAL A 60 -5.99 12.12 2.00
CA VAL A 60 -6.16 13.55 1.75
C VAL A 60 -7.65 13.84 1.69
N GLU A 61 -8.15 14.63 2.63
CA GLU A 61 -9.51 15.17 2.56
C GLU A 61 -9.45 16.52 1.86
N LYS A 62 -10.11 16.62 0.69
CA LYS A 62 -10.16 17.86 -0.08
C LYS A 62 -11.38 18.67 0.29
N SER A 63 -11.27 19.99 0.11
CA SER A 63 -12.33 20.92 0.43
C SER A 63 -13.53 20.77 -0.51
N ASP A 64 -14.72 20.67 0.04
CA ASP A 64 -15.95 20.57 -0.76
C ASP A 64 -16.38 21.91 -1.38
N TRP A 65 -15.85 23.04 -0.90
CA TRP A 65 -16.16 24.37 -1.43
C TRP A 65 -15.44 24.70 -2.74
N VAL A 66 -14.46 23.89 -3.16
CA VAL A 66 -13.84 23.98 -4.49
C VAL A 66 -14.49 22.93 -5.39
N PRO A 67 -15.29 23.33 -6.40
CA PRO A 67 -15.99 22.41 -7.29
C PRO A 67 -15.03 21.38 -7.89
N GLN A 68 -15.51 20.14 -8.05
CA GLN A 68 -14.77 19.02 -8.67
C GLN A 68 -13.54 18.52 -7.92
N THR A 69 -13.21 19.09 -6.75
CA THR A 69 -12.06 18.62 -5.95
C THR A 69 -12.46 17.96 -4.63
N GLY A 70 -13.71 18.11 -4.18
CA GLY A 70 -14.20 17.54 -2.92
C GLY A 70 -14.11 16.01 -2.85
N GLY A 71 -13.99 15.48 -1.63
CA GLY A 71 -13.90 14.05 -1.36
C GLY A 71 -12.65 13.61 -0.60
N VAL A 72 -12.53 12.29 -0.41
CA VAL A 72 -11.44 11.65 0.33
C VAL A 72 -10.62 10.80 -0.64
N TYR A 73 -9.34 11.13 -0.77
CA TYR A 73 -8.41 10.42 -1.65
C TYR A 73 -7.42 9.63 -0.80
N ARG A 74 -7.14 8.39 -1.20
CA ARG A 74 -6.17 7.53 -0.51
C ARG A 74 -5.04 7.17 -1.45
N PHE A 75 -3.81 7.32 -0.96
CA PHE A 75 -2.59 7.02 -1.67
C PHE A 75 -1.79 6.01 -0.87
N VAL A 76 -1.50 4.86 -1.47
CA VAL A 76 -0.69 3.81 -0.86
C VAL A 76 0.68 3.83 -1.52
N ARG A 77 1.74 3.79 -0.72
CA ARG A 77 3.13 3.64 -1.16
C ARG A 77 3.78 2.48 -0.43
N GLY A 78 4.54 1.67 -1.14
CA GLY A 78 5.18 0.49 -0.59
C GLY A 78 5.31 -0.61 -1.61
N GLU A 79 5.79 -1.75 -1.15
CA GLU A 79 6.02 -2.93 -1.98
C GLU A 79 5.51 -4.19 -1.30
N ALA A 80 5.14 -5.18 -2.12
CA ALA A 80 4.76 -6.49 -1.65
C ALA A 80 5.87 -7.11 -0.78
N VAL A 81 5.47 -7.88 0.24
CA VAL A 81 6.44 -8.59 1.09
C VAL A 81 6.94 -9.79 0.32
N PHE A 82 8.24 -9.89 0.08
CA PHE A 82 8.87 -11.07 -0.52
C PHE A 82 9.62 -11.87 0.54
N LEU A 83 9.17 -13.10 0.77
CA LEU A 83 9.79 -14.10 1.62
C LEU A 83 10.42 -15.20 0.77
N ASP A 84 11.73 -15.36 0.90
CA ASP A 84 12.47 -16.48 0.32
C ASP A 84 12.46 -17.66 1.30
N LEU A 85 11.97 -18.81 0.85
CA LEU A 85 11.97 -20.06 1.61
C LEU A 85 13.18 -20.94 1.24
N GLY A 86 14.03 -20.53 0.31
CA GLY A 86 15.14 -21.33 -0.21
C GLY A 86 14.68 -22.33 -1.28
N ASP A 87 15.65 -22.89 -2.02
CA ASP A 87 15.42 -23.87 -3.09
C ASP A 87 14.43 -23.39 -4.17
N GLY A 88 14.42 -22.08 -4.45
CA GLY A 88 13.50 -21.45 -5.41
C GLY A 88 12.08 -21.24 -4.89
N ARG A 89 11.74 -21.73 -3.69
CA ARG A 89 10.43 -21.53 -3.06
C ARG A 89 10.33 -20.12 -2.50
N ASN A 90 9.22 -19.45 -2.80
CA ASN A 90 9.00 -18.06 -2.43
C ASN A 90 7.54 -17.83 -2.03
N VAL A 91 7.31 -16.89 -1.14
CA VAL A 91 5.98 -16.41 -0.76
C VAL A 91 5.97 -14.90 -0.87
N ILE A 92 5.03 -14.37 -1.62
CA ILE A 92 4.89 -12.95 -1.87
C ILE A 92 3.52 -12.51 -1.37
N ALA A 93 3.48 -11.62 -0.37
CA ALA A 93 2.24 -11.02 0.09
C ALA A 93 1.99 -9.71 -0.67
N LEU A 94 0.97 -9.71 -1.52
CA LEU A 94 0.63 -8.59 -2.38
C LEU A 94 0.09 -7.39 -1.60
N LEU A 95 0.12 -6.21 -2.22
CA LEU A 95 -0.53 -4.98 -1.77
C LEU A 95 -2.03 -4.97 -2.11
N GLY A 96 -2.69 -6.10 -1.89
CA GLY A 96 -4.10 -6.30 -2.19
C GLY A 96 -4.71 -7.41 -1.32
N LEU A 97 -6.02 -7.29 -1.12
CA LEU A 97 -6.84 -8.15 -0.28
C LEU A 97 -7.85 -8.92 -1.15
N GLY A 98 -8.33 -10.05 -0.64
CA GLY A 98 -9.29 -10.91 -1.31
C GLY A 98 -8.66 -12.11 -2.03
N PRO A 99 -9.45 -12.98 -2.68
CA PRO A 99 -8.93 -14.18 -3.33
C PRO A 99 -7.97 -13.87 -4.49
N THR A 100 -8.13 -12.72 -5.14
CA THR A 100 -7.38 -12.34 -6.35
C THR A 100 -6.75 -10.95 -6.28
N ALA A 101 -6.56 -10.41 -5.06
CA ALA A 101 -6.05 -9.05 -4.82
C ALA A 101 -6.94 -7.95 -5.45
N GLU A 102 -8.26 -8.15 -5.43
CA GLU A 102 -9.23 -7.22 -6.02
C GLU A 102 -9.56 -6.01 -5.13
N ARG A 103 -9.21 -6.07 -3.83
CA ARG A 103 -9.42 -4.97 -2.87
C ARG A 103 -8.11 -4.32 -2.45
N ASP A 104 -8.11 -3.01 -2.30
CA ASP A 104 -6.93 -2.26 -1.87
C ASP A 104 -6.55 -2.56 -0.42
N ILE A 105 -5.26 -2.38 -0.08
CA ILE A 105 -4.70 -2.56 1.26
C ILE A 105 -4.81 -1.29 2.12
N ASP A 106 -5.32 -0.20 1.56
CA ASP A 106 -5.47 1.12 2.18
C ASP A 106 -6.15 1.10 3.57
N ASN A 107 -7.14 0.24 3.78
CA ASN A 107 -7.88 0.09 5.03
C ASN A 107 -7.35 -1.03 5.94
N LEU A 108 -6.26 -1.72 5.57
CA LEU A 108 -5.78 -2.89 6.32
C LEU A 108 -5.48 -2.57 7.78
N ALA A 109 -4.84 -1.43 8.05
CA ALA A 109 -4.56 -1.00 9.43
C ALA A 109 -5.85 -0.77 10.22
N ALA A 110 -6.85 -0.14 9.62
CA ALA A 110 -8.13 0.12 10.28
C ALA A 110 -8.86 -1.20 10.61
N LEU A 111 -8.86 -2.15 9.69
CA LEU A 111 -9.43 -3.48 9.90
C LEU A 111 -8.71 -4.25 11.01
N ALA A 112 -7.38 -4.27 10.99
CA ALA A 112 -6.58 -5.03 11.95
C ALA A 112 -6.71 -4.52 13.39
N PHE A 113 -6.82 -3.20 13.58
CA PHE A 113 -7.03 -2.60 14.89
C PHE A 113 -8.52 -2.54 15.31
N GLY A 114 -9.45 -3.01 14.47
CA GLY A 114 -10.90 -2.92 14.74
C GLY A 114 -11.40 -1.47 14.77
N ARG A 115 -10.81 -0.59 13.97
CA ARG A 115 -11.05 0.87 13.92
C ARG A 115 -11.57 1.33 12.55
N ASP A 116 -12.11 0.42 11.75
CA ASP A 116 -12.74 0.77 10.47
C ASP A 116 -14.09 1.47 10.70
N ARG A 117 -14.02 2.77 10.96
CA ARG A 117 -15.16 3.66 11.25
C ARG A 117 -15.02 4.97 10.48
N PRO A 118 -16.10 5.75 10.28
CA PRO A 118 -15.99 7.05 9.61
C PRO A 118 -14.90 7.93 10.21
N PHE A 119 -14.09 8.54 9.35
CA PHE A 119 -12.99 9.45 9.72
C PHE A 119 -11.82 8.82 10.49
N TRP A 120 -11.68 7.48 10.50
CA TRP A 120 -10.58 6.78 11.16
C TRP A 120 -9.19 7.30 10.74
N GLN A 121 -9.04 7.80 9.51
CA GLN A 121 -7.79 8.33 8.97
C GLN A 121 -7.18 9.44 9.83
N ARG A 122 -8.01 10.20 10.56
CA ARG A 122 -7.56 11.31 11.42
C ARG A 122 -6.80 10.81 12.64
N GLU A 123 -7.12 9.60 13.10
CA GLU A 123 -6.51 8.96 14.26
C GLU A 123 -5.37 8.01 13.88
N ALA A 124 -5.36 7.50 12.64
CA ALA A 124 -4.38 6.51 12.17
C ALA A 124 -2.90 6.88 12.42
N PRO A 125 -2.47 8.15 12.25
CA PRO A 125 -1.09 8.54 12.56
C PRO A 125 -0.68 8.35 14.03
N LEU A 126 -1.66 8.35 14.93
CA LEU A 126 -1.47 8.18 16.38
C LEU A 126 -1.50 6.72 16.82
N TRP A 127 -1.92 5.80 15.96
CA TRP A 127 -1.99 4.38 16.31
C TRP A 127 -0.59 3.80 16.54
N ARG A 128 -0.50 2.87 17.50
CA ARG A 128 0.73 2.22 17.94
C ARG A 128 0.46 0.76 18.24
N GLY A 129 1.51 -0.05 18.21
CA GLY A 129 1.46 -1.46 18.57
C GLY A 129 1.48 -2.40 17.37
N ARG A 130 1.47 -3.68 17.69
CA ARG A 130 1.52 -4.81 16.76
C ARG A 130 0.28 -5.67 16.96
N VAL A 131 -0.40 -6.02 15.86
CA VAL A 131 -1.64 -6.80 15.89
C VAL A 131 -1.66 -7.83 14.76
N GLY A 132 -2.30 -8.97 15.02
CA GLY A 132 -2.56 -9.99 13.99
C GLY A 132 -3.58 -9.51 12.97
N LEU A 133 -3.41 -9.96 11.73
CA LEU A 133 -4.31 -9.58 10.65
C LEU A 133 -5.59 -10.43 10.65
N PRO A 134 -6.78 -9.82 10.70
CA PRO A 134 -8.03 -10.54 10.50
C PRO A 134 -8.22 -10.94 9.03
N LEU A 135 -7.62 -10.18 8.11
CA LEU A 135 -7.65 -10.43 6.68
C LEU A 135 -6.23 -10.44 6.14
N ILE A 136 -5.79 -11.60 5.67
CA ILE A 136 -4.44 -11.82 5.15
C ILE A 136 -4.39 -11.25 3.71
N PRO A 137 -3.35 -10.45 3.37
CA PRO A 137 -3.13 -10.04 1.98
C PRO A 137 -2.98 -11.24 1.07
N THR A 138 -3.40 -11.11 -0.18
CA THR A 138 -3.32 -12.20 -1.14
C THR A 138 -1.87 -12.68 -1.25
N LEU A 139 -1.62 -13.93 -0.88
CA LEU A 139 -0.30 -14.53 -1.00
C LEU A 139 -0.18 -15.19 -2.37
N VAL A 140 0.98 -15.03 -2.99
CA VAL A 140 1.33 -15.60 -4.28
C VAL A 140 2.67 -16.31 -4.15
N THR A 141 2.83 -17.38 -4.92
CA THR A 141 4.11 -18.04 -5.11
C THR A 141 4.38 -18.19 -6.61
N PHE A 142 5.66 -18.16 -6.98
CA PHE A 142 6.11 -18.47 -8.33
C PHE A 142 6.74 -19.85 -8.31
N THR A 143 6.26 -20.77 -9.15
CA THR A 143 6.91 -22.09 -9.31
C THR A 143 8.24 -21.97 -10.05
N ASP A 144 8.39 -20.95 -10.90
CA ASP A 144 9.67 -20.51 -11.47
C ASP A 144 9.76 -18.99 -11.39
N LEU A 145 10.68 -18.49 -10.56
CA LEU A 145 10.86 -17.05 -10.35
C LEU A 145 11.33 -16.31 -11.63
N ASN A 146 11.83 -17.03 -12.63
CA ASN A 146 12.24 -16.46 -13.92
C ASN A 146 11.11 -16.32 -14.93
N ASP A 147 9.99 -17.03 -14.70
CA ASP A 147 8.79 -17.00 -15.54
C ASP A 147 7.63 -16.34 -14.80
N PRO A 148 7.20 -15.12 -15.19
CA PRO A 148 6.06 -14.46 -14.56
C PRO A 148 4.76 -15.29 -14.67
N LYS A 149 4.62 -16.17 -15.67
CA LYS A 149 3.41 -16.99 -15.87
C LYS A 149 3.28 -18.13 -14.88
N SER A 150 4.32 -18.37 -14.08
CA SER A 150 4.36 -19.38 -13.03
C SER A 150 3.68 -18.92 -11.73
N ALA A 151 3.23 -17.65 -11.68
CA ALA A 151 2.54 -17.09 -10.54
C ALA A 151 1.23 -17.83 -10.24
N ARG A 152 1.04 -18.24 -8.98
CA ARG A 152 -0.21 -18.84 -8.49
C ARG A 152 -0.57 -18.27 -7.12
N VAL A 153 -1.87 -18.08 -6.89
CA VAL A 153 -2.38 -17.73 -5.55
C VAL A 153 -2.09 -18.88 -4.60
N LEU A 154 -1.63 -18.54 -3.41
CA LEU A 154 -1.29 -19.46 -2.34
C LEU A 154 -2.18 -19.18 -1.13
N ARG A 155 -3.17 -20.04 -0.86
CA ARG A 155 -3.97 -19.89 0.36
C ARG A 155 -3.20 -20.43 1.56
N PRO A 156 -3.42 -19.92 2.78
CA PRO A 156 -2.80 -20.46 4.00
C PRO A 156 -2.97 -21.97 4.17
N SER A 157 -4.09 -22.55 3.70
CA SER A 157 -4.37 -23.98 3.70
C SER A 157 -3.56 -24.80 2.70
N ASP A 158 -3.05 -24.16 1.65
CA ASP A 158 -2.48 -24.85 0.49
C ASP A 158 -0.94 -25.01 0.62
N PHE A 159 -0.33 -24.49 1.70
CA PHE A 159 1.13 -24.45 1.89
C PHE A 159 1.77 -25.85 1.85
N GLU A 160 1.25 -26.83 2.58
CA GLU A 160 1.82 -28.18 2.59
C GLU A 160 1.69 -28.86 1.23
N GLY A 161 0.56 -28.66 0.53
CA GLY A 161 0.35 -29.21 -0.80
C GLY A 161 1.25 -28.58 -1.87
N VAL A 162 1.65 -27.33 -1.68
CA VAL A 162 2.46 -26.53 -2.61
C VAL A 162 3.95 -26.70 -2.37
N PHE A 163 4.38 -26.72 -1.10
CA PHE A 163 5.80 -26.70 -0.72
C PHE A 163 6.30 -28.00 -0.09
N GLY A 164 5.40 -28.95 0.17
CA GLY A 164 5.69 -30.22 0.83
C GLY A 164 5.25 -30.25 2.30
N PRO A 165 5.14 -31.45 2.89
CA PRO A 165 4.77 -31.63 4.30
C PRO A 165 5.69 -30.84 5.24
N GLY A 166 5.15 -30.28 6.31
CA GLY A 166 5.94 -29.53 7.31
C GLY A 166 6.18 -28.06 6.96
N VAL A 167 5.69 -27.57 5.82
CA VAL A 167 5.68 -26.14 5.50
C VAL A 167 4.28 -25.58 5.70
N ARG A 168 4.12 -24.60 6.58
CA ARG A 168 2.82 -24.02 6.93
C ARG A 168 2.88 -22.51 7.14
N PHE A 169 1.81 -21.83 6.76
CA PHE A 169 1.62 -20.44 7.12
C PHE A 169 1.48 -20.30 8.63
N LYS A 170 2.24 -19.38 9.25
CA LYS A 170 2.26 -19.22 10.70
C LYS A 170 1.45 -18.00 11.15
N SER A 171 1.79 -16.81 10.66
CA SER A 171 1.05 -15.59 10.96
C SER A 171 1.25 -14.50 9.91
N ALA A 172 0.29 -13.57 9.86
CA ALA A 172 0.48 -12.27 9.24
C ALA A 172 0.05 -11.19 10.23
N GLU A 173 0.89 -10.18 10.37
CA GLU A 173 0.76 -9.17 11.41
C GLU A 173 1.12 -7.81 10.84
N ILE A 174 0.58 -6.76 11.44
CA ILE A 174 1.04 -5.40 11.19
C ILE A 174 1.59 -4.77 12.46
N GLU A 175 2.58 -3.93 12.29
CA GLU A 175 3.14 -3.10 13.34
C GLU A 175 3.11 -1.64 12.90
N MET A 176 2.50 -0.77 13.70
CA MET A 176 2.49 0.67 13.42
C MET A 176 3.89 1.25 13.64
N VAL A 177 4.44 1.88 12.60
CA VAL A 177 5.79 2.47 12.62
C VAL A 177 5.73 3.99 12.42
N PRO A 178 6.74 4.75 12.88
CA PRO A 178 6.75 6.19 12.73
C PRO A 178 6.71 6.62 11.24
N SER A 179 5.69 7.39 10.86
CA SER A 179 5.55 7.95 9.50
C SER A 179 6.39 9.21 9.25
N GLY A 180 7.05 9.74 10.30
CA GLY A 180 7.79 11.00 10.25
C GLY A 180 6.90 12.21 10.51
N ILE A 181 7.53 13.39 10.56
CA ILE A 181 6.83 14.67 10.74
C ILE A 181 6.47 15.21 9.36
N TRP A 182 5.22 15.60 9.15
CA TRP A 182 4.82 16.25 7.91
C TRP A 182 5.53 17.62 7.76
N PRO A 183 6.05 17.98 6.57
CA PRO A 183 5.99 17.26 5.29
C PRO A 183 7.17 16.30 5.05
N PHE A 184 8.16 16.27 5.95
CA PHE A 184 9.41 15.51 5.83
C PHE A 184 9.20 14.00 5.77
N GLY A 185 8.17 13.47 6.46
CA GLY A 185 7.74 12.07 6.32
C GLY A 185 7.41 11.72 4.89
N THR A 186 6.64 12.57 4.20
CA THR A 186 6.21 12.36 2.81
C THR A 186 7.36 12.51 1.82
N ILE A 187 8.23 13.49 2.02
CA ILE A 187 9.35 13.80 1.11
C ILE A 187 10.53 12.83 1.34
N GLY A 188 10.67 12.29 2.56
CA GLY A 188 11.76 11.39 2.94
C GLY A 188 13.07 12.10 3.32
N TRP A 189 13.04 13.43 3.48
CA TRP A 189 14.22 14.24 3.84
C TRP A 189 13.82 15.46 4.69
N PRO A 190 14.63 15.86 5.70
CA PRO A 190 15.85 15.20 6.17
C PRO A 190 15.53 13.88 6.90
N ARG A 191 16.48 12.91 6.86
CA ARG A 191 16.26 11.53 7.35
C ARG A 191 15.77 11.47 8.81
N LEU A 192 16.23 12.39 9.64
CA LEU A 192 15.86 12.48 11.06
C LEU A 192 14.36 12.74 11.27
N LEU A 193 13.70 13.40 10.32
CA LEU A 193 12.28 13.76 10.38
C LEU A 193 11.42 12.86 9.49
N ALA A 194 12.05 12.02 8.65
CA ALA A 194 11.37 11.18 7.67
C ALA A 194 10.68 9.96 8.28
N GLY A 195 11.00 9.57 9.51
CA GLY A 195 10.49 8.35 10.14
C GLY A 195 11.07 7.06 9.53
N GLU A 196 10.34 5.96 9.68
CA GLU A 196 10.73 4.65 9.14
C GLU A 196 10.58 4.64 7.62
N PRO A 197 11.64 4.32 6.83
CA PRO A 197 11.55 4.36 5.38
C PRO A 197 10.57 3.32 4.84
N VAL A 198 9.81 3.71 3.82
CA VAL A 198 8.96 2.80 3.03
C VAL A 198 9.86 1.80 2.31
N THR A 199 9.49 0.52 2.34
CA THR A 199 10.27 -0.55 1.71
C THR A 199 10.34 -0.37 0.19
N ARG A 200 11.52 -0.62 -0.36
CA ARG A 200 11.83 -0.53 -1.79
C ARG A 200 12.73 -1.70 -2.20
N GLY A 201 12.69 -2.07 -3.49
CA GLY A 201 13.59 -3.07 -4.08
C GLY A 201 12.98 -4.42 -4.45
N ILE A 202 11.66 -4.59 -4.43
CA ILE A 202 10.98 -5.81 -4.92
C ILE A 202 11.36 -6.16 -6.37
N GLU A 203 11.65 -5.12 -7.15
CA GLU A 203 12.11 -5.20 -8.54
C GLU A 203 13.42 -5.97 -8.67
N ALA A 204 14.31 -5.84 -7.69
CA ALA A 204 15.58 -6.57 -7.66
C ALA A 204 15.41 -8.04 -7.27
N LYS A 205 14.27 -8.38 -6.64
CA LYS A 205 13.92 -9.76 -6.24
C LYS A 205 13.16 -10.52 -7.33
N LEU A 206 12.63 -9.82 -8.33
CA LEU A 206 11.85 -10.39 -9.44
C LEU A 206 12.65 -10.27 -10.75
N PRO A 207 13.33 -11.34 -11.21
CA PRO A 207 14.22 -11.32 -12.38
C PRO A 207 13.56 -10.86 -13.69
N TRP A 208 12.24 -11.01 -13.79
CA TRP A 208 11.47 -10.62 -14.97
C TRP A 208 10.99 -9.16 -14.93
N TRP A 209 11.12 -8.42 -13.83
CA TRP A 209 10.49 -7.11 -13.63
C TRP A 209 10.73 -6.12 -14.78
N ASN A 210 11.98 -6.04 -15.26
CA ASN A 210 12.41 -5.12 -16.32
C ASN A 210 12.44 -5.75 -17.72
N LYS A 211 11.91 -6.97 -17.90
CA LYS A 211 11.85 -7.61 -19.23
C LYS A 211 10.74 -6.97 -20.08
N ALA A 212 10.91 -7.02 -21.41
CA ALA A 212 9.88 -6.57 -22.35
C ALA A 212 8.61 -7.43 -22.23
N GLY A 213 7.44 -6.86 -22.60
CA GLY A 213 6.19 -7.63 -22.72
C GLY A 213 5.21 -7.54 -21.54
N ARG A 214 5.29 -6.52 -20.69
CA ARG A 214 4.41 -6.32 -19.50
C ARG A 214 4.34 -7.58 -18.60
N PRO A 215 5.50 -8.07 -18.11
CA PRO A 215 5.58 -9.32 -17.36
C PRO A 215 4.73 -9.30 -16.08
N THR A 216 4.55 -8.14 -15.44
CA THR A 216 3.65 -7.99 -14.29
C THR A 216 2.19 -8.27 -14.63
N SER A 217 1.73 -7.88 -15.83
CA SER A 217 0.39 -8.24 -16.32
C SER A 217 0.26 -9.74 -16.61
N GLU A 218 1.34 -10.39 -17.05
CA GLU A 218 1.37 -11.84 -17.25
C GLU A 218 1.28 -12.58 -15.90
N ALA A 219 2.05 -12.16 -14.90
CA ALA A 219 1.98 -12.72 -13.54
C ALA A 219 0.60 -12.52 -12.90
N HIS A 220 0.06 -11.31 -13.00
CA HIS A 220 -1.29 -11.01 -12.52
C HIS A 220 -2.37 -11.82 -13.25
N ARG A 221 -2.19 -12.12 -14.54
CA ARG A 221 -3.11 -12.99 -15.27
C ARG A 221 -2.98 -14.45 -14.84
N ALA A 222 -1.76 -14.93 -14.67
CA ALA A 222 -1.48 -16.32 -14.27
C ALA A 222 -2.07 -16.62 -12.88
N MET A 223 -1.89 -15.73 -11.91
CA MET A 223 -2.46 -15.92 -10.58
C MET A 223 -4.00 -15.91 -10.59
N ARG A 224 -4.63 -15.28 -11.59
CA ARG A 224 -6.09 -15.23 -11.78
C ARG A 224 -6.64 -16.36 -12.66
N ALA A 225 -5.80 -17.20 -13.26
CA ALA A 225 -6.25 -18.26 -14.15
C ALA A 225 -7.09 -19.29 -13.36
N GLY A 226 -8.41 -19.09 -13.36
CA GLY A 226 -9.38 -19.83 -12.55
C GLY A 226 -10.58 -18.99 -12.08
N ASP A 227 -10.47 -17.65 -12.03
CA ASP A 227 -11.57 -16.76 -11.60
C ASP A 227 -11.66 -15.48 -12.47
N PRO A 228 -12.57 -15.43 -13.46
CA PRO A 228 -12.69 -14.32 -14.40
C PRO A 228 -13.47 -13.11 -13.86
N PHE A 229 -14.04 -13.16 -12.65
CA PHE A 229 -14.93 -12.10 -12.14
C PHE A 229 -14.27 -11.27 -11.04
N GLY A 230 -14.23 -9.94 -11.25
CA GLY A 230 -13.77 -8.97 -10.26
C GLY A 230 -13.09 -7.77 -10.91
N ALA A 231 -13.45 -6.56 -10.47
CA ALA A 231 -12.69 -5.35 -10.78
C ALA A 231 -11.29 -5.53 -10.18
N SER A 232 -10.24 -5.56 -11.01
CA SER A 232 -8.88 -5.76 -10.52
C SER A 232 -8.16 -4.44 -10.35
N ILE A 233 -7.36 -4.37 -9.29
CA ILE A 233 -6.28 -3.40 -9.15
C ILE A 233 -5.33 -3.58 -10.35
N ASP A 234 -4.69 -2.48 -10.79
CA ASP A 234 -3.64 -2.57 -11.81
C ASP A 234 -2.60 -3.63 -11.40
N PRO A 235 -2.24 -4.57 -12.30
CA PRO A 235 -1.23 -5.59 -12.05
C PRO A 235 0.06 -5.09 -11.39
N GLU A 236 0.51 -3.89 -11.72
CA GLU A 236 1.72 -3.34 -11.13
C GLU A 236 1.51 -2.92 -9.66
N LEU A 237 0.33 -2.36 -9.36
CA LEU A 237 0.00 -1.81 -8.06
C LEU A 237 -0.19 -2.88 -6.97
N VAL A 238 -0.39 -4.15 -7.34
CA VAL A 238 -0.40 -5.26 -6.37
C VAL A 238 1.00 -5.68 -5.93
N PHE A 239 2.05 -5.36 -6.70
CA PHE A 239 3.44 -5.63 -6.33
C PHE A 239 4.17 -4.38 -5.80
N ARG A 240 3.90 -3.21 -6.38
CA ARG A 240 4.63 -1.96 -6.08
C ARG A 240 3.74 -0.74 -6.24
N ARG A 241 3.83 0.19 -5.28
CA ARG A 241 3.19 1.51 -5.35
C ARG A 241 4.17 2.61 -4.95
N ARG A 242 4.27 3.66 -5.76
CA ARG A 242 5.22 4.77 -5.59
C ARG A 242 4.53 6.09 -5.26
#